data_AF-A0A1G5BQ32-F1
#
_entry.id   AF-A0A1G5BQ32-F1
#
_cell.length_a   1.000
_cell.length_b   1.000
_cell.length_c   1.000
_cell.angle_alpha   90.00
_cell.angle_beta   90.00
_cell.angle_gamma   90.00
#
_symmetry.space_group_name_H-M   'P 1'
#
loop_
_entity.id
_entity.type
_entity.pdbx_description
1 polymer ?
#
loop_
_entity_poly.entity_id
_entity_poly.type
_entity_poly.pdbx_seq_one_letter_code
_entity_poly.pdbx_strand_id
1 'polypeptide(L)'
;MDRLEWVERAAIENLEENAQISGLLRKESVTLLTLLLSGAGAALYFAAKETNLMAVAMAVSIWLFAIALLLSIKCLMFATFPAVWNEPKNLNNKLYDFEEVREKELLNMQERIERAGTFNAEKSEWLNNCIILACLTPGVALLTWAI
;
A
#
# COMPACT_ATOMS: atom_id res chain seq x y z
N MET A 1 17.18 -29.56 -15.77
CA MET A 1 15.98 -28.75 -15.48
C MET A 1 15.15 -28.75 -16.73
N ASP A 2 13.93 -29.25 -16.61
CA ASP A 2 12.96 -29.15 -17.68
C ASP A 2 12.55 -27.68 -17.86
N ARG A 3 12.19 -27.26 -19.09
CA ARG A 3 11.78 -25.88 -19.39
C ARG A 3 10.60 -25.45 -18.51
N LEU A 4 9.67 -26.37 -18.26
CA LEU A 4 8.50 -26.11 -17.43
C LEU A 4 8.86 -25.85 -15.96
N GLU A 5 9.73 -26.68 -15.38
CA GLU A 5 10.21 -26.49 -13.99
C GLU A 5 10.91 -25.15 -13.81
N TRP A 6 11.65 -24.70 -14.83
CA TRP A 6 12.28 -23.39 -14.81
C TRP A 6 11.25 -22.25 -14.80
N VAL A 7 10.19 -22.36 -15.62
CA VAL A 7 9.12 -21.34 -15.68
C VAL A 7 8.34 -21.29 -14.37
N GLU A 8 7.97 -22.43 -13.78
CA GLU A 8 7.26 -22.49 -12.50
C GLU A 8 8.05 -21.83 -11.38
N ARG A 9 9.34 -22.15 -11.29
CA ARG A 9 10.22 -21.56 -10.30
C ARG A 9 10.28 -20.04 -10.46
N ALA A 10 10.45 -19.54 -11.69
CA ALA A 10 10.47 -18.11 -11.96
C ALA A 10 9.14 -17.42 -11.61
N ALA A 11 8.00 -18.09 -11.85
CA ALA A 11 6.69 -17.56 -11.50
C ALA A 11 6.48 -17.45 -9.98
N ILE A 12 6.92 -18.45 -9.22
CA ILE A 12 6.88 -18.45 -7.75
C ILE A 12 7.79 -17.34 -7.20
N GLU A 13 9.04 -17.26 -7.67
CA GLU A 13 9.99 -16.23 -7.25
C GLU A 13 9.41 -14.83 -7.50
N ASN A 14 8.75 -14.60 -8.65
CA ASN A 14 8.10 -13.33 -8.96
C ASN A 14 6.91 -13.00 -8.03
N LEU A 15 6.08 -13.98 -7.68
CA LEU A 15 4.99 -13.79 -6.71
C LEU A 15 5.51 -13.49 -5.31
N GLU A 16 6.59 -14.15 -4.90
CA GLU A 16 7.26 -13.89 -3.62
C GLU A 16 7.82 -12.47 -3.57
N GLU A 17 8.49 -12.01 -4.63
CA GLU A 17 8.97 -10.64 -4.75
C GLU A 17 7.82 -9.62 -4.65
N ASN A 18 6.71 -9.85 -5.38
CA ASN A 18 5.55 -8.98 -5.30
C ASN A 18 4.93 -8.93 -3.89
N ALA A 19 4.88 -10.06 -3.19
CA ALA A 19 4.41 -10.12 -1.81
C ALA A 19 5.34 -9.37 -0.86
N GLN A 20 6.67 -9.47 -1.05
CA GLN A 20 7.65 -8.71 -0.28
C GLN A 20 7.51 -7.19 -0.53
N ILE A 21 7.37 -6.76 -1.78
CA ILE A 21 7.13 -5.36 -2.14
C ILE A 21 5.87 -4.83 -1.48
N SER A 22 4.77 -5.59 -1.50
CA SER A 22 3.53 -5.24 -0.81
C SER A 22 3.74 -5.07 0.70
N GLY A 23 4.53 -5.95 1.31
CA GLY A 23 4.94 -5.84 2.72
C GLY A 23 5.75 -4.57 3.02
N LEU A 24 6.67 -4.20 2.13
CA LEU A 24 7.46 -2.96 2.24
C LEU A 24 6.57 -1.73 2.11
N LEU A 25 5.71 -1.66 1.10
CA LEU A 25 4.75 -0.55 0.91
C LEU A 25 3.85 -0.37 2.13
N ARG A 26 3.37 -1.48 2.72
CA ARG A 26 2.60 -1.45 3.97
C ARG A 26 3.41 -0.85 5.11
N LYS A 27 4.67 -1.29 5.28
CA LYS A 27 5.55 -0.78 6.34
C LYS A 27 5.80 0.71 6.20
N GLU A 28 6.14 1.17 4.99
CA GLU A 28 6.36 2.59 4.69
C GLU A 28 5.08 3.41 4.93
N SER A 29 3.92 2.90 4.53
CA SER A 29 2.63 3.54 4.79
C SER A 29 2.34 3.69 6.28
N VAL A 30 2.65 2.69 7.11
CA VAL A 30 2.51 2.79 8.58
C VAL A 30 3.49 3.83 9.16
N THR A 31 4.72 3.86 8.67
CA THR A 31 5.70 4.88 9.09
C THR A 31 5.21 6.29 8.75
N LEU A 32 4.74 6.51 7.52
CA LEU A 32 4.19 7.80 7.11
C LEU A 32 2.95 8.18 7.92
N LEU A 33 2.04 7.24 8.16
CA LEU A 33 0.86 7.46 9.00
C LEU A 33 1.25 7.93 10.41
N THR A 34 2.27 7.29 11.01
CA THR A 34 2.76 7.65 12.34
C THR A 34 3.35 9.07 12.36
N LEU A 35 4.08 9.45 11.30
CA LEU A 35 4.62 10.81 11.15
C LEU A 35 3.49 11.84 10.98
N LEU A 36 2.48 11.55 10.16
CA LEU A 36 1.33 12.44 9.96
C LEU A 36 0.53 12.64 11.25
N LEU A 37 0.25 11.57 11.99
CA LEU A 37 -0.50 11.64 13.25
C LEU A 37 0.28 12.36 14.36
N SER A 38 1.58 12.12 14.46
CA SER A 38 2.43 12.84 15.43
C SER A 38 2.53 14.33 15.11
N GLY A 39 2.70 14.69 13.82
CA GLY A 39 2.65 16.08 13.37
C GLY A 39 1.29 16.74 13.61
N ALA A 40 0.19 16.03 13.31
CA ALA A 40 -1.17 16.54 13.52
C ALA A 40 -1.46 16.79 15.01
N GLY A 41 -1.02 15.88 15.90
CA GLY A 41 -1.14 16.02 17.35
C GLY A 41 -0.31 17.18 17.89
N ALA A 42 0.92 17.38 17.38
CA ALA A 42 1.75 18.52 17.74
C ALA A 42 1.10 19.85 17.32
N ALA A 43 0.56 19.93 16.10
CA ALA A 43 -0.17 21.10 15.63
C ALA A 43 -1.41 21.40 16.50
N LEU A 44 -2.17 20.37 16.88
CA LEU A 44 -3.31 20.52 17.77
C LEU A 44 -2.91 21.05 19.17
N TYR A 45 -1.77 20.58 19.70
CA TYR A 45 -1.23 21.08 20.97
C TYR A 45 -0.90 22.58 20.90
N PHE A 46 -0.27 23.03 19.81
CA PHE A 46 -0.01 24.46 19.61
C PHE A 46 -1.29 25.27 19.44
N ALA A 47 -2.31 24.73 18.76
CA ALA A 47 -3.61 25.39 18.65
C ALA A 47 -4.27 25.60 20.02
N ALA A 48 -4.14 24.64 20.93
CA ALA A 48 -4.69 24.74 22.28
C ALA A 48 -3.92 25.71 23.19
N LYS A 49 -2.63 25.92 22.94
CA LYS A 49 -1.74 26.71 23.81
C LYS A 49 -1.58 28.16 23.37
N GLU A 50 -1.48 28.40 22.07
CA GLU A 50 -1.16 29.72 21.49
C GLU A 50 -2.37 30.27 20.73
N THR A 51 -3.09 31.22 21.36
CA THR A 51 -4.30 31.82 20.78
C THR A 51 -4.04 32.59 19.49
N ASN A 52 -2.84 33.19 19.35
CA ASN A 52 -2.45 33.94 18.16
C ASN A 52 -2.25 33.05 16.92
N LEU A 53 -1.94 31.77 17.11
CA LEU A 53 -1.65 30.81 16.04
C LEU A 53 -2.72 29.73 15.91
N MET A 54 -3.80 29.84 16.68
CA MET A 54 -4.82 28.80 16.79
C MET A 54 -5.41 28.42 15.44
N ALA A 55 -5.77 29.40 14.61
CA ALA A 55 -6.37 29.16 13.29
C ALA A 55 -5.42 28.39 12.35
N VAL A 56 -4.16 28.81 12.29
CA VAL A 56 -3.11 28.18 11.45
C VAL A 56 -2.81 26.76 11.94
N ALA A 57 -2.60 26.60 13.25
CA ALA A 57 -2.27 25.32 13.85
C ALA A 57 -3.43 24.30 13.73
N MET A 58 -4.67 24.75 13.88
CA MET A 58 -5.85 23.92 13.70
C MET A 58 -6.04 23.51 12.23
N ALA A 59 -5.83 24.42 11.28
CA ALA A 59 -5.92 24.10 9.85
C ALA A 59 -4.85 23.09 9.41
N VAL A 60 -3.61 23.25 9.87
CA VAL A 60 -2.53 22.28 9.64
C VAL A 60 -2.86 20.92 10.25
N SER A 61 -3.39 20.89 11.47
CA SER A 61 -3.80 19.64 12.13
C SER A 61 -4.88 18.91 11.32
N ILE A 62 -5.94 19.62 10.90
CA ILE A 62 -7.03 19.07 10.08
C ILE A 62 -6.49 18.54 8.75
N TRP A 63 -5.60 19.28 8.09
CA TRP A 63 -4.96 18.87 6.83
C TRP A 63 -4.19 17.56 6.99
N LEU A 64 -3.33 17.47 8.02
CA LEU A 64 -2.55 16.26 8.29
C LEU A 64 -3.43 15.07 8.65
N PHE A 65 -4.51 15.27 9.42
CA PHE A 65 -5.50 14.22 9.68
C PHE A 65 -6.22 13.76 8.42
N ALA A 66 -6.55 14.67 7.49
CA ALA A 66 -7.17 14.32 6.22
C ALA A 66 -6.25 13.45 5.36
N ILE A 67 -4.96 13.78 5.27
CA ILE A 67 -3.97 12.95 4.56
C ILE A 67 -3.80 11.60 5.26
N ALA A 68 -3.72 11.57 6.58
CA ALA A 68 -3.62 10.34 7.36
C ALA A 68 -4.81 9.40 7.11
N LEU A 69 -6.03 9.96 7.04
CA LEU A 69 -7.23 9.21 6.72
C LEU A 69 -7.19 8.66 5.29
N LEU A 70 -6.79 9.49 4.31
CA LEU A 70 -6.67 9.10 2.91
C LEU A 70 -5.66 7.96 2.74
N LEU A 71 -4.48 8.09 3.36
CA LEU A 71 -3.43 7.06 3.37
C LEU A 71 -3.94 5.75 3.99
N SER A 72 -4.73 5.84 5.06
CA SER A 72 -5.28 4.67 5.72
C SER A 72 -6.26 3.91 4.81
N ILE A 73 -7.17 4.63 4.15
CA ILE A 73 -8.18 4.05 3.26
C ILE A 73 -7.53 3.46 2.00
N LYS A 74 -6.59 4.18 1.38
CA LYS A 74 -6.00 3.79 0.09
C LYS A 74 -4.86 2.78 0.22
N CYS A 75 -4.01 2.90 1.24
CA CYS A 75 -2.81 2.07 1.35
C CYS A 75 -2.93 0.97 2.40
N LEU A 76 -3.61 1.20 3.53
CA LEU A 76 -3.60 0.28 4.68
C LEU A 76 -4.85 -0.59 4.83
N MET A 77 -5.99 -0.17 4.30
CA MET A 77 -7.22 -0.96 4.39
C MET A 77 -7.02 -2.31 3.67
N PHE A 78 -7.49 -3.38 4.31
CA PHE A 78 -7.24 -4.76 3.89
C PHE A 78 -7.91 -5.04 2.54
N ALA A 79 -7.16 -4.90 1.46
CA ALA A 79 -7.42 -5.60 0.21
C ALA A 79 -6.81 -7.00 0.31
N THR A 80 -7.54 -8.03 -0.11
CA THR A 80 -7.04 -9.41 -0.20
C THR A 80 -5.90 -9.45 -1.22
N PHE A 81 -4.66 -9.59 -0.75
CA PHE A 81 -3.51 -9.80 -1.63
C PHE A 81 -3.58 -11.22 -2.22
N PRO A 82 -3.27 -11.42 -3.51
CA PRO A 82 -3.27 -12.76 -4.10
C PRO A 82 -2.32 -13.68 -3.33
N ALA A 83 -2.75 -14.92 -3.09
CA ALA A 83 -1.89 -15.92 -2.45
C ALA A 83 -0.63 -16.14 -3.30
N VAL A 84 0.47 -16.62 -2.69
CA VAL A 84 1.72 -17.03 -3.37
C VAL A 84 1.68 -18.50 -3.78
N TRP A 85 0.92 -19.30 -3.04
CA TRP A 85 0.70 -20.73 -3.34
C TRP A 85 -0.78 -21.00 -3.56
N ASN A 86 -1.08 -21.92 -4.47
CA ASN A 86 -2.44 -22.44 -4.60
C ASN A 86 -2.72 -23.49 -3.52
N GLU A 87 -3.99 -23.71 -3.20
CA GLU A 87 -4.38 -24.71 -2.22
C GLU A 87 -4.06 -26.13 -2.71
N PRO A 88 -3.50 -27.02 -1.86
CA PRO A 88 -3.16 -28.39 -2.26
C PRO A 88 -4.33 -29.19 -2.86
N LYS A 89 -5.56 -28.84 -2.45
CA LYS A 89 -6.79 -29.45 -2.97
C LYS A 89 -7.02 -29.14 -4.46
N ASN A 90 -6.59 -27.96 -4.93
CA ASN A 90 -6.72 -27.57 -6.33
C ASN A 90 -5.65 -28.24 -7.20
N LEU A 91 -4.46 -28.47 -6.64
CA LEU A 91 -3.35 -29.15 -7.31
C LEU A 91 -3.54 -30.67 -7.38
N ASN A 92 -4.16 -31.28 -6.37
CA ASN A 92 -4.45 -32.72 -6.35
C ASN A 92 -5.87 -33.02 -6.88
N ASN A 93 -6.18 -32.52 -8.07
CA ASN A 93 -7.48 -32.71 -8.70
C ASN A 93 -7.55 -34.08 -9.39
N LYS A 94 -8.47 -34.95 -8.95
CA LYS A 94 -8.66 -36.30 -9.51
C LYS A 94 -9.35 -36.31 -10.88
N LEU A 95 -9.85 -35.16 -11.36
CA LEU A 95 -10.63 -35.05 -12.59
C LEU A 95 -9.78 -34.79 -13.84
N TYR A 96 -8.54 -34.33 -13.68
CA TYR A 96 -7.65 -33.95 -14.78
C TYR A 96 -6.32 -34.69 -14.66
N ASP A 97 -5.61 -34.82 -15.78
CA ASP A 97 -4.25 -35.32 -15.76
C ASP A 97 -3.30 -34.31 -15.11
N PHE A 98 -2.20 -34.80 -14.54
CA PHE A 98 -1.26 -33.96 -13.80
C PHE A 98 -0.66 -32.85 -14.67
N GLU A 99 -0.33 -33.14 -15.93
CA GLU A 99 0.21 -32.13 -16.85
C GLU A 99 -0.82 -31.05 -17.21
N GLU A 100 -2.10 -31.41 -17.35
CA GLU A 100 -3.17 -30.42 -17.60
C GLU A 100 -3.41 -29.50 -16.39
N VAL A 101 -3.30 -30.04 -15.18
CA VAL A 101 -3.37 -29.23 -13.95
C VAL A 101 -2.19 -28.28 -13.87
N ARG A 102 -1.00 -28.76 -14.24
CA ARG A 102 0.25 -27.99 -14.24
C ARG A 102 0.22 -26.82 -15.21
N GLU A 103 -0.24 -27.03 -16.45
CA GLU A 103 -0.39 -25.97 -17.45
C GLU A 103 -1.41 -24.90 -17.02
N LYS A 104 -2.55 -25.33 -16.46
CA LYS A 104 -3.56 -24.40 -15.91
C LYS A 104 -3.02 -23.61 -14.72
N GLU A 105 -2.21 -24.22 -13.86
CA GLU A 105 -1.63 -23.52 -12.73
C GLU A 105 -0.64 -22.43 -13.18
N LEU A 106 0.13 -22.65 -14.25
CA LEU A 106 0.99 -21.62 -14.83
C LEU A 106 0.21 -20.39 -15.30
N LEU A 107 -0.94 -20.58 -15.94
CA LEU A 107 -1.83 -19.48 -16.33
C LEU A 107 -2.41 -18.75 -15.12
N ASN A 108 -2.84 -19.49 -14.10
CA ASN A 108 -3.35 -18.91 -12.85
C ASN A 108 -2.25 -18.11 -12.11
N MET A 109 -1.01 -18.60 -12.13
CA MET A 109 0.13 -17.88 -11.56
C MET A 109 0.36 -16.55 -12.27
N GLN A 110 0.33 -16.53 -13.60
CA GLN A 110 0.46 -15.28 -14.37
C GLN A 110 -0.64 -14.28 -14.01
N GLU A 111 -1.90 -14.71 -13.92
CA GLU A 111 -3.01 -13.83 -13.53
C GLU A 111 -2.80 -13.26 -12.11
N ARG A 112 -2.28 -14.08 -11.18
CA ARG A 112 -1.95 -13.65 -9.82
C ARG A 112 -0.80 -12.65 -9.79
N ILE A 113 0.23 -12.83 -10.64
CA ILE A 113 1.35 -11.89 -10.79
C ILE A 113 0.84 -10.53 -11.28
N GLU A 114 -0.01 -10.52 -12.32
CA GLU A 114 -0.57 -9.28 -12.87
C GLU A 114 -1.44 -8.55 -11.85
N ARG A 115 -2.30 -9.28 -11.13
CA ARG A 115 -3.08 -8.72 -10.03
C ARG A 115 -2.17 -8.16 -8.93
N ALA A 116 -1.15 -8.91 -8.51
CA ALA A 116 -0.21 -8.44 -7.48
C ALA A 116 0.53 -7.16 -7.91
N GLY A 117 0.98 -7.11 -9.17
CA GLY A 117 1.66 -5.96 -9.76
C GLY A 117 0.76 -4.72 -9.81
N THR A 118 -0.48 -4.87 -10.28
CA THR A 118 -1.45 -3.76 -10.32
C THR A 118 -1.77 -3.21 -8.93
N PHE A 119 -1.98 -4.09 -7.93
CA PHE A 119 -2.17 -3.68 -6.53
C PHE A 119 -0.98 -2.89 -5.99
N ASN A 120 0.24 -3.38 -6.24
CA ASN A 120 1.47 -2.72 -5.79
C ASN A 120 1.65 -1.36 -6.45
N ALA A 121 1.39 -1.26 -7.76
CA ALA A 121 1.46 0.00 -8.51
C ALA A 121 0.47 1.04 -7.97
N GLU A 122 -0.81 0.66 -7.80
CA GLU A 122 -1.83 1.57 -7.28
C GLU A 122 -1.48 2.08 -5.87
N LYS A 123 -1.06 1.18 -4.97
CA LYS A 123 -0.68 1.56 -3.60
C LYS A 123 0.56 2.44 -3.56
N SER A 124 1.54 2.17 -4.41
CA SER A 124 2.74 3.00 -4.53
C SER A 124 2.40 4.41 -5.02
N GLU A 125 1.52 4.55 -5.99
CA GLU A 125 1.06 5.85 -6.51
C GLU A 125 0.35 6.65 -5.40
N TRP A 126 -0.58 6.03 -4.68
CA TRP A 126 -1.26 6.70 -3.55
C TRP A 126 -0.30 7.08 -2.44
N LEU A 127 0.68 6.23 -2.11
CA LEU A 127 1.70 6.54 -1.12
C LEU A 127 2.50 7.79 -1.52
N ASN A 128 2.96 7.85 -2.77
CA ASN A 128 3.68 9.01 -3.30
C ASN A 128 2.81 10.28 -3.29
N ASN A 129 1.54 10.18 -3.67
CA ASN A 129 0.61 11.30 -3.63
C ASN A 129 0.44 11.82 -2.19
N CYS A 130 0.30 10.93 -1.20
CA CYS A 130 0.25 11.31 0.21
C CYS A 130 1.53 12.00 0.68
N ILE A 131 2.71 11.56 0.23
CA ILE A 131 3.99 12.21 0.54
C ILE A 131 4.02 13.62 -0.04
N ILE A 132 3.63 13.80 -1.30
CA ILE A 132 3.57 15.12 -1.94
C ILE A 132 2.60 16.04 -1.19
N LEU A 133 1.41 15.56 -0.83
CA LEU A 133 0.44 16.32 -0.04
C LEU A 133 0.99 16.70 1.35
N ALA A 134 1.75 15.81 1.98
CA ALA A 134 2.41 16.10 3.26
C ALA A 134 3.48 17.18 3.10
N CYS A 135 4.26 17.17 2.00
CA CYS A 135 5.23 18.22 1.69
C CYS A 135 4.58 19.61 1.45
N LEU A 136 3.31 19.66 1.05
CA LEU A 136 2.56 20.89 0.84
C LEU A 136 2.00 21.51 2.15
N THR A 137 2.19 20.85 3.29
CA THR A 137 1.72 21.33 4.61
C THR A 137 2.16 22.77 4.96
N PRO A 138 3.41 23.20 4.71
CA PRO A 138 3.81 24.60 4.93
C PRO A 138 3.02 25.60 4.09
N GLY A 139 2.59 25.21 2.88
CA GLY A 139 1.74 26.03 2.03
C GLY A 139 0.37 26.27 2.67
N VAL A 140 -0.22 25.24 3.28
CA VAL A 140 -1.48 25.39 4.03
C VAL A 140 -1.31 26.37 5.18
N ALA A 141 -0.22 26.25 5.94
CA ALA A 141 0.07 27.16 7.05
C ALA A 141 0.19 28.62 6.56
N LEU A 142 0.95 28.87 5.49
CA LEU A 142 1.13 30.20 4.91
C LEU A 142 -0.19 30.80 4.39
N LEU A 143 -1.00 30.01 3.69
CA LEU A 143 -2.31 30.45 3.20
C LEU A 143 -3.24 30.84 4.35
N THR A 144 -3.26 30.07 5.43
CA THR A 144 -4.08 30.38 6.60
C THR A 144 -3.56 31.53 7.44
N TRP A 145 -2.26 31.83 7.37
CA TRP A 145 -1.67 32.98 8.03
C TRP A 145 -1.99 34.29 7.30
N ALA A 146 -2.09 34.23 5.96
CA ALA A 146 -2.33 35.40 5.12
C ALA A 146 -3.80 35.88 5.12
N ILE A 147 -4.72 35.11 5.70
CA ILE A 147 -6.16 35.39 5.85
C ILE A 147 -6.41 35.95 7.25
#